data_AF-A0A0D6T7V1-F1
#
_entry.id   AF-A0A0D6T7V1-F1
#
_cell.length_a   1.000
_cell.length_b   1.000
_cell.length_c   1.000
_cell.angle_alpha   90.00
_cell.angle_beta   90.00
_cell.angle_gamma   90.00
#
_symmetry.space_group_name_H-M   'P 1'
#
loop_
_entity.id
_entity.type
_entity.pdbx_description
1 polymer ?
#
loop_
_entity_poly.entity_id
_entity_poly.type
_entity_poly.pdbx_seq_one_letter_code
_entity_poly.pdbx_strand_id
1 'polypeptide(L)'
;MTQQAYVGIYWTRPVPRAGFVSLSADVDAAADESLTIRYQRDLARRHVRLAHGTMIREIALLELAPDRASAEAVVAVKRLVETAADDTIFLTVDFAHEVNWRPHRFLWAALPQDRMQALPPDPIPVDGKPFDPRLHFRTWHADDEAHRAGKDDHRGRVIAARAHQPDGSWAERAEHLNGLGLLTHGGKRWTGDNLRKFVSAASKKAI
;
A
#
# COMPACT_ATOMS: atom_id res chain seq x y z
N MET A 1 -5.95 -31.38 -24.09
CA MET A 1 -6.43 -30.83 -22.80
C MET A 1 -5.97 -29.41 -22.71
N THR A 2 -6.87 -28.44 -22.55
CA THR A 2 -6.52 -27.04 -22.27
C THR A 2 -5.96 -26.95 -20.86
N GLN A 3 -4.87 -26.21 -20.66
CA GLN A 3 -4.34 -25.96 -19.32
C GLN A 3 -5.32 -25.09 -18.53
N GLN A 4 -5.44 -25.34 -17.23
CA GLN A 4 -6.26 -24.54 -16.34
C GLN A 4 -5.85 -23.07 -16.39
N ALA A 5 -6.80 -22.17 -16.63
CA ALA A 5 -6.56 -20.73 -16.68
C ALA A 5 -6.63 -20.09 -15.29
N TYR A 6 -5.71 -19.15 -15.03
CA TYR A 6 -5.60 -18.42 -13.77
C TYR A 6 -5.54 -16.90 -13.99
N VAL A 7 -6.14 -16.15 -13.06
CA VAL A 7 -6.04 -14.69 -12.97
C VAL A 7 -5.45 -14.30 -11.62
N GLY A 8 -4.35 -13.56 -11.61
CA GLY A 8 -3.71 -13.04 -10.39
C GLY A 8 -4.25 -11.67 -9.97
N ILE A 9 -4.63 -11.53 -8.70
CA ILE A 9 -5.09 -10.27 -8.11
C ILE A 9 -4.24 -9.92 -6.91
N TYR A 10 -3.41 -8.88 -7.06
CA TYR A 10 -2.44 -8.45 -6.06
C TYR A 10 -2.81 -7.07 -5.55
N TRP A 11 -2.56 -6.83 -4.26
CA TRP A 11 -2.86 -5.53 -3.68
C TRP A 11 -1.82 -5.09 -2.65
N THR A 12 -1.70 -3.78 -2.48
CA THR A 12 -0.89 -3.18 -1.43
C THR A 12 -1.54 -1.89 -0.98
N ARG A 13 -1.01 -1.27 0.09
CA ARG A 13 -1.52 -0.01 0.62
C ARG A 13 -0.60 1.15 0.23
N PRO A 14 -1.15 2.36 0.05
CA PRO A 14 -0.31 3.53 -0.06
C PRO A 14 0.51 3.73 1.23
N VAL A 15 1.73 4.22 1.08
CA VAL A 15 2.59 4.70 2.16
C VAL A 15 2.93 6.16 1.86
N PRO A 16 2.01 7.12 2.11
CA PRO A 16 2.23 8.52 1.76
C PRO A 16 3.47 9.14 2.39
N ARG A 17 3.81 8.71 3.61
CA ARG A 17 5.03 9.14 4.32
C ARG A 17 6.34 8.75 3.61
N ALA A 18 6.29 7.75 2.73
CA ALA A 18 7.41 7.29 1.91
C ALA A 18 7.25 7.71 0.43
N GLY A 19 6.28 8.58 0.12
CA GLY A 19 5.99 9.00 -1.26
C GLY A 19 5.26 7.97 -2.12
N PHE A 20 4.96 6.78 -1.58
CA PHE A 20 4.25 5.72 -2.30
C PHE A 20 2.74 5.96 -2.26
N VAL A 21 2.22 6.67 -3.27
CA VAL A 21 0.80 7.09 -3.35
C VAL A 21 0.14 6.69 -4.67
N SER A 22 0.90 6.11 -5.59
CA SER A 22 0.45 5.60 -6.87
C SER A 22 1.12 4.25 -7.10
N LEU A 23 0.52 3.44 -7.98
CA LEU A 23 1.04 2.16 -8.40
C LEU A 23 0.83 2.03 -9.91
N SER A 24 1.82 1.50 -10.63
CA SER A 24 1.65 1.18 -12.04
C SER A 24 0.48 0.21 -12.28
N ALA A 25 -0.22 0.39 -13.41
CA ALA A 25 -1.24 -0.55 -13.87
C ALA A 25 -0.62 -1.82 -14.49
N ASP A 26 0.63 -1.74 -14.93
CA ASP A 26 1.40 -2.90 -15.37
C ASP A 26 1.93 -3.66 -14.15
N VAL A 27 1.66 -4.96 -14.09
CA VAL A 27 1.96 -5.79 -12.91
C VAL A 27 3.46 -5.97 -12.68
N ASP A 28 4.24 -6.03 -13.75
CA ASP A 28 5.68 -6.21 -13.61
C ASP A 28 6.36 -4.91 -13.15
N ALA A 29 5.93 -3.75 -13.68
CA ALA A 29 6.34 -2.45 -13.15
C ALA A 29 5.86 -2.22 -11.71
N ALA A 30 4.62 -2.62 -11.37
CA ALA A 30 4.09 -2.54 -10.01
C ALA A 30 4.89 -3.41 -9.02
N ALA A 31 5.41 -4.54 -9.47
CA ALA A 31 6.32 -5.37 -8.69
C ALA A 31 7.69 -4.71 -8.50
N ASP A 32 8.12 -3.80 -9.37
CA ASP A 32 9.32 -2.98 -9.14
C ASP A 32 9.10 -1.84 -8.14
N GLU A 33 7.88 -1.32 -8.07
CA GLU A 33 7.49 -0.27 -7.14
C GLU A 33 7.15 -0.81 -5.73
N SER A 34 6.72 -2.06 -5.61
CA SER A 34 6.26 -2.63 -4.34
C SER A 34 6.72 -4.08 -4.13
N LEU A 35 7.56 -4.28 -3.12
CA LEU A 35 8.00 -5.62 -2.69
C LEU A 35 6.82 -6.54 -2.31
N THR A 36 5.74 -5.99 -1.76
CA THR A 36 4.52 -6.76 -1.44
C THR A 36 3.81 -7.25 -2.70
N ILE A 37 3.76 -6.44 -3.77
CA ILE A 37 3.19 -6.84 -5.07
C ILE A 37 4.09 -7.88 -5.72
N ARG A 38 5.41 -7.65 -5.73
CA ARG A 38 6.41 -8.60 -6.25
C ARG A 38 6.26 -9.98 -5.62
N TYR A 39 6.19 -10.02 -4.29
CA TYR A 39 5.98 -11.25 -3.54
C TYR A 39 4.69 -11.98 -3.95
N GLN A 40 3.54 -11.29 -4.00
CA GLN A 40 2.26 -11.89 -4.36
C GLN A 40 2.27 -12.46 -5.78
N ARG A 41 2.82 -11.69 -6.73
CA ARG A 41 3.00 -12.10 -8.12
C ARG A 41 3.86 -13.35 -8.23
N ASP A 42 5.01 -13.37 -7.57
CA ASP A 42 5.95 -14.48 -7.67
C ASP A 42 5.40 -15.75 -7.01
N LEU A 43 4.66 -15.61 -5.90
CA LEU A 43 3.95 -16.71 -5.26
C LEU A 43 2.87 -17.29 -6.18
N ALA A 44 2.03 -16.43 -6.78
CA ALA A 44 0.97 -16.86 -7.68
C ALA A 44 1.53 -17.50 -8.97
N ARG A 45 2.53 -16.89 -9.61
CA ARG A 45 3.20 -17.46 -10.79
C ARG A 45 3.89 -18.79 -10.46
N ARG A 46 4.47 -18.95 -9.27
CA ARG A 46 5.01 -20.24 -8.80
C ARG A 46 3.90 -21.29 -8.66
N HIS A 47 2.78 -20.93 -8.04
CA HIS A 47 1.63 -21.81 -7.87
C HIS A 47 1.09 -22.32 -9.20
N VAL A 48 0.83 -21.41 -10.14
CA VAL A 48 0.34 -21.75 -11.49
C VAL A 48 1.29 -22.70 -12.21
N ARG A 49 2.60 -22.48 -12.11
CA ARG A 49 3.62 -23.35 -12.71
C ARG A 49 3.60 -24.76 -12.12
N LEU A 50 3.48 -24.88 -10.80
CA LEU A 50 3.40 -26.18 -10.12
C LEU A 50 2.10 -26.92 -10.44
N ALA A 51 1.02 -26.19 -10.69
CA ALA A 51 -0.26 -26.73 -11.12
C ALA A 51 -0.33 -27.05 -12.63
N HIS A 52 0.75 -26.81 -13.39
CA HIS A 52 0.77 -26.91 -14.86
C HIS A 52 -0.34 -26.09 -15.55
N GLY A 53 -0.69 -24.94 -14.95
CA GLY A 53 -1.67 -24.01 -15.46
C GLY A 53 -1.08 -22.90 -16.34
N THR A 54 -1.97 -22.01 -16.80
CA THR A 54 -1.61 -20.80 -17.54
C THR A 54 -2.12 -19.56 -16.82
N MET A 55 -1.23 -18.60 -16.54
CA MET A 55 -1.62 -17.28 -16.05
C MET A 55 -2.08 -16.44 -17.23
N ILE A 56 -3.39 -16.19 -17.34
CA ILE A 56 -3.98 -15.49 -18.49
C ILE A 56 -4.07 -13.97 -18.28
N ARG A 57 -4.10 -13.51 -17.03
CA ARG A 57 -4.14 -12.09 -16.69
C ARG A 57 -3.69 -11.86 -15.26
N GLU A 58 -3.11 -10.70 -15.00
CA GLU A 58 -2.74 -10.27 -13.67
C GLU A 58 -3.16 -8.80 -13.49
N ILE A 59 -3.51 -8.40 -12.26
CA ILE A 59 -3.69 -6.99 -11.89
C ILE A 59 -3.02 -6.69 -10.55
N ALA A 60 -2.55 -5.45 -10.41
CA ALA A 60 -2.06 -4.90 -9.16
C ALA A 60 -2.93 -3.70 -8.75
N LEU A 61 -3.30 -3.66 -7.47
CA LEU A 61 -4.22 -2.66 -6.92
C LEU A 61 -3.57 -1.91 -5.77
N LEU A 62 -3.62 -0.59 -5.82
CA LEU A 62 -3.35 0.24 -4.66
C LEU A 62 -4.65 0.45 -3.88
N GLU A 63 -4.80 -0.27 -2.78
CA GLU A 63 -6.01 -0.23 -1.98
C GLU A 63 -5.99 0.97 -1.01
N LEU A 64 -6.94 1.89 -1.19
CA LEU A 64 -7.10 3.10 -0.36
C LEU A 64 -8.05 2.90 0.83
N ALA A 65 -8.93 1.90 0.76
CA ALA A 65 -10.03 1.65 1.67
C ALA A 65 -10.15 0.15 2.03
N PRO A 66 -9.09 -0.47 2.60
CA PRO A 66 -9.01 -1.92 2.84
C PRO A 66 -10.07 -2.46 3.81
N ASP A 67 -10.68 -1.59 4.62
CA ASP A 67 -11.79 -1.88 5.52
C ASP A 67 -13.18 -1.88 4.84
N ARG A 68 -13.26 -1.59 3.55
CA ARG A 68 -14.50 -1.59 2.74
C ARG A 68 -14.32 -1.89 1.24
N ALA A 69 -13.07 -2.09 0.80
CA ALA A 69 -12.60 -2.00 -0.58
C ALA A 69 -12.86 -0.64 -1.24
N SER A 70 -11.90 -0.17 -2.02
CA SER A 70 -12.06 1.04 -2.85
C SER A 70 -13.02 0.74 -4.00
N ALA A 71 -13.87 1.69 -4.38
CA ALA A 71 -14.85 1.50 -5.46
C ALA A 71 -14.16 1.12 -6.77
N GLU A 72 -13.01 1.73 -7.04
CA GLU A 72 -12.15 1.47 -8.20
C GLU A 72 -11.64 0.02 -8.20
N ALA A 73 -11.21 -0.48 -7.03
CA ALA A 73 -10.74 -1.85 -6.87
C ALA A 73 -11.87 -2.86 -7.13
N VAL A 74 -13.07 -2.60 -6.60
CA VAL A 74 -14.25 -3.44 -6.84
C VAL A 74 -14.63 -3.45 -8.32
N VAL A 75 -14.64 -2.29 -8.99
CA VAL A 75 -14.95 -2.21 -10.43
C VAL A 75 -13.92 -2.98 -11.25
N ALA A 76 -12.63 -2.84 -10.94
CA ALA A 76 -11.57 -3.57 -11.64
C ALA A 76 -11.74 -5.10 -11.51
N VAL A 77 -12.04 -5.58 -10.30
CA VAL A 77 -12.27 -7.01 -10.04
C VAL A 77 -13.53 -7.52 -10.73
N LYS A 78 -14.65 -6.78 -10.64
CA LYS A 78 -15.89 -7.18 -11.33
C LYS A 78 -15.69 -7.33 -12.83
N ARG A 79 -14.99 -6.37 -13.45
CA ARG A 79 -14.67 -6.43 -14.89
C ARG A 79 -13.79 -7.63 -15.24
N LEU A 80 -12.88 -8.05 -14.36
CA LEU A 80 -12.12 -9.29 -14.55
C LEU A 80 -13.04 -10.51 -14.54
N VAL A 81 -13.95 -10.58 -13.56
CA VAL A 81 -14.89 -11.70 -13.42
C VAL A 81 -15.82 -11.79 -14.63
N GLU A 82 -16.35 -10.66 -15.10
CA GLU A 82 -17.26 -10.58 -16.26
C GLU A 82 -16.60 -10.98 -17.59
N THR A 83 -15.28 -10.84 -17.71
CA THR A 83 -14.53 -11.10 -18.96
C THR A 83 -13.76 -12.41 -18.96
N ALA A 84 -13.71 -13.10 -17.82
CA ALA A 84 -13.05 -14.39 -17.68
C ALA A 84 -13.96 -15.52 -18.13
N ALA A 85 -13.37 -16.61 -18.63
CA ALA A 85 -14.10 -17.84 -18.92
C ALA A 85 -14.64 -18.46 -17.62
N ASP A 86 -15.71 -19.24 -17.73
CA ASP A 86 -16.42 -19.83 -16.58
C ASP A 86 -15.55 -20.77 -15.74
N ASP A 87 -14.50 -21.35 -16.32
CA ASP A 87 -13.57 -22.24 -15.62
C ASP A 87 -12.32 -21.54 -15.06
N THR A 88 -12.20 -20.21 -15.22
CA THR A 88 -11.03 -19.45 -14.76
C THR A 88 -10.93 -19.41 -13.23
N ILE A 89 -9.74 -19.67 -12.68
CA ILE A 89 -9.47 -19.57 -11.23
C ILE A 89 -8.85 -18.21 -10.90
N PHE A 90 -9.39 -17.52 -9.89
CA PHE A 90 -8.89 -16.25 -9.39
C PHE A 90 -7.97 -16.48 -8.19
N LEU A 91 -6.70 -16.10 -8.32
CA LEU A 91 -5.68 -16.19 -7.29
C LEU A 91 -5.56 -14.88 -6.51
N THR A 92 -5.56 -14.99 -5.20
CA THR A 92 -5.22 -13.91 -4.26
C THR A 92 -4.28 -14.47 -3.19
N VAL A 93 -3.60 -13.60 -2.44
CA VAL A 93 -2.81 -14.02 -1.27
C VAL A 93 -3.56 -13.62 -0.01
N ASP A 94 -3.81 -14.61 0.85
CA ASP A 94 -4.49 -14.39 2.12
C ASP A 94 -3.48 -14.14 3.23
N PHE A 95 -3.22 -12.86 3.47
CA PHE A 95 -2.42 -12.43 4.60
C PHE A 95 -3.08 -12.72 5.97
N ALA A 96 -4.40 -12.92 6.07
CA ALA A 96 -5.10 -13.08 7.35
C ALA A 96 -4.86 -14.43 8.06
N HIS A 97 -4.27 -15.42 7.38
CA HIS A 97 -3.89 -16.69 8.02
C HIS A 97 -2.90 -16.52 9.18
N GLU A 98 -2.24 -15.36 9.28
CA GLU A 98 -1.40 -14.99 10.41
C GLU A 98 -2.13 -13.96 11.28
N VAL A 99 -2.29 -14.25 12.58
CA VAL A 99 -3.12 -13.47 13.52
C VAL A 99 -2.74 -11.98 13.47
N ASN A 100 -3.75 -11.12 13.28
CA ASN A 100 -3.68 -9.65 13.14
C ASN A 100 -3.17 -9.10 11.81
N TRP A 101 -2.97 -9.93 10.79
CA TRP A 101 -2.76 -9.41 9.45
C TRP A 101 -4.08 -9.03 8.80
N ARG A 102 -3.99 -8.25 7.75
CA ARG A 102 -5.16 -7.55 7.21
C ARG A 102 -5.80 -8.39 6.09
N PRO A 103 -6.92 -9.10 6.34
CA PRO A 103 -7.69 -9.71 5.26
C PRO A 103 -8.18 -8.61 4.31
N HIS A 104 -8.28 -8.94 3.03
CA HIS A 104 -8.96 -8.08 2.07
C HIS A 104 -10.35 -8.60 1.73
N ARG A 105 -11.12 -8.95 2.77
CA ARG A 105 -12.43 -9.61 2.68
C ARG A 105 -13.41 -8.94 1.71
N PHE A 106 -13.34 -7.62 1.55
CA PHE A 106 -14.25 -6.86 0.68
C PHE A 106 -13.91 -6.98 -0.81
N LEU A 107 -12.63 -7.19 -1.15
CA LEU A 107 -12.21 -7.47 -2.53
C LEU A 107 -12.54 -8.92 -2.88
N TRP A 108 -12.37 -9.83 -1.92
CA TRP A 108 -12.73 -11.24 -2.07
C TRP A 108 -14.24 -11.44 -2.21
N ALA A 109 -15.05 -10.62 -1.55
CA ALA A 109 -16.50 -10.65 -1.71
C ALA A 109 -16.97 -10.32 -3.14
N ALA A 110 -16.11 -9.72 -3.97
CA ALA A 110 -16.40 -9.46 -5.38
C ALA A 110 -15.98 -10.61 -6.32
N LEU A 111 -15.38 -11.69 -5.79
CA LEU A 111 -14.93 -12.86 -6.55
C LEU A 111 -15.91 -14.03 -6.43
N PRO A 112 -16.04 -14.89 -7.46
CA PRO A 112 -16.80 -16.13 -7.38
C PRO A 112 -16.15 -17.09 -6.37
N GLN A 113 -16.86 -17.46 -5.31
CA GLN A 113 -16.30 -18.24 -4.20
C GLN A 113 -15.84 -19.65 -4.61
N ASP A 114 -16.53 -20.25 -5.58
CA ASP A 114 -16.24 -21.57 -6.16
C ASP A 114 -15.00 -21.56 -7.08
N ARG A 115 -14.55 -20.37 -7.50
CA ARG A 115 -13.41 -20.18 -8.41
C ARG A 115 -12.33 -19.29 -7.83
N MET A 116 -12.41 -18.95 -6.55
CA MET A 116 -11.40 -18.18 -5.84
C MET A 116 -10.50 -19.11 -5.06
N GLN A 117 -9.19 -18.98 -5.28
CA GLN A 117 -8.18 -19.64 -4.47
C GLN A 117 -7.31 -18.61 -3.77
N ALA A 118 -7.35 -18.64 -2.44
CA ALA A 118 -6.54 -17.78 -1.60
C ALA A 118 -5.27 -18.55 -1.18
N LEU A 119 -4.11 -18.08 -1.65
CA LEU A 119 -2.83 -18.70 -1.37
C LEU A 119 -2.36 -18.31 0.04
N PRO A 120 -1.79 -19.25 0.82
CA PRO A 120 -1.17 -18.93 2.09
C PRO A 120 0.07 -18.05 1.86
N PRO A 121 0.41 -17.16 2.81
CA PRO A 121 1.53 -16.25 2.66
C PRO A 121 2.85 -16.96 3.03
N ASP A 122 3.21 -17.99 2.27
CA ASP A 122 4.40 -18.79 2.52
C ASP A 122 5.69 -18.05 2.12
N PRO A 123 6.77 -18.16 2.90
CA PRO A 123 8.06 -17.58 2.53
C PRO A 123 8.58 -18.14 1.20
N ILE A 124 9.00 -17.24 0.31
CA ILE A 124 9.61 -17.59 -0.99
C ILE A 124 10.86 -16.74 -1.23
N PRO A 125 11.79 -17.20 -2.08
CA PRO A 125 12.83 -16.31 -2.59
C PRO A 125 12.22 -15.25 -3.51
N VAL A 126 12.59 -13.99 -3.30
CA VAL A 126 12.32 -12.85 -4.19
C VAL A 126 13.68 -12.25 -4.55
N ASP A 127 14.02 -12.20 -5.85
CA ASP A 127 15.34 -11.80 -6.37
C ASP A 127 16.52 -12.55 -5.72
N GLY A 128 16.33 -13.86 -5.48
CA GLY A 128 17.34 -14.70 -4.84
C GLY A 128 17.53 -14.46 -3.34
N LYS A 129 16.75 -13.55 -2.72
CA LYS A 129 16.77 -13.30 -1.28
C LYS A 129 15.54 -13.92 -0.62
N PRO A 130 15.68 -14.49 0.59
CA PRO A 130 14.51 -14.98 1.32
C PRO A 130 13.59 -13.82 1.66
N PHE A 131 12.31 -13.93 1.30
CA PHE A 131 11.26 -13.03 1.71
C PHE A 131 10.29 -13.77 2.62
N ASP A 132 10.19 -13.31 3.87
CA ASP A 132 9.19 -13.76 4.82
C ASP A 132 8.16 -12.63 5.02
N PRO A 133 6.91 -12.78 4.54
CA PRO A 133 5.88 -11.77 4.73
C PRO A 133 5.63 -11.49 6.23
N ARG A 134 5.88 -12.46 7.12
CA ARG A 134 5.71 -12.27 8.57
C ARG A 134 6.67 -11.26 9.12
N LEU A 135 7.95 -11.43 8.80
CA LEU A 135 8.97 -10.48 9.21
C LEU A 135 8.73 -9.12 8.56
N HIS A 136 8.42 -9.09 7.25
CA HIS A 136 8.18 -7.87 6.51
C HIS A 136 7.07 -7.01 7.13
N PHE A 137 5.89 -7.57 7.41
CA PHE A 137 4.78 -6.81 7.97
C PHE A 137 4.97 -6.45 9.45
N ARG A 138 5.70 -7.26 10.23
CA ARG A 138 6.06 -6.89 11.61
C ARG A 138 6.98 -5.67 11.63
N THR A 139 7.99 -5.62 10.75
CA THR A 139 8.87 -4.45 10.62
C THR A 139 8.05 -3.22 10.23
N TRP A 140 7.16 -3.32 9.24
CA TRP A 140 6.27 -2.21 8.89
C TRP A 140 5.36 -1.75 10.04
N HIS A 141 4.82 -2.68 10.82
CA HIS A 141 4.00 -2.33 11.97
C HIS A 141 4.79 -1.54 13.02
N ALA A 142 6.01 -2.00 13.33
CA ALA A 142 6.91 -1.32 14.26
C ALA A 142 7.29 0.08 13.74
N ASP A 143 7.59 0.21 12.45
CA ASP A 143 7.90 1.50 11.82
C ASP A 143 6.71 2.47 11.88
N ASP A 144 5.49 1.97 11.64
CA ASP A 144 4.28 2.77 11.73
C ASP A 144 3.98 3.21 13.17
N GLU A 145 4.27 2.37 14.15
CA GLU A 145 4.13 2.70 15.57
C GLU A 145 5.15 3.74 16.02
N ALA A 146 6.43 3.56 15.67
CA ALA A 146 7.49 4.52 15.91
C ALA A 146 7.18 5.86 15.24
N HIS A 147 6.70 5.84 13.99
CA HIS A 147 6.27 7.05 13.30
C HIS A 147 5.11 7.76 14.01
N ARG A 148 4.09 7.02 14.46
CA ARG A 148 2.97 7.58 15.24
C ARG A 148 3.44 8.21 16.56
N ALA A 149 4.36 7.55 17.26
CA ALA A 149 4.94 8.05 18.51
C ALA A 149 5.79 9.33 18.28
N GLY A 150 6.48 9.45 17.14
CA GLY A 150 7.30 10.61 16.78
C GLY A 150 6.54 11.89 16.45
N LYS A 151 5.20 11.91 16.54
CA LYS A 151 4.36 13.05 16.15
C LYS A 151 4.67 14.33 16.92
N ASP A 152 4.91 14.23 18.21
CA ASP A 152 5.17 15.40 19.05
C ASP A 152 6.60 15.90 18.90
N ASP A 153 7.58 15.01 18.72
CA ASP A 153 8.96 15.38 18.34
C ASP A 153 8.99 16.12 17.00
N HIS A 154 8.31 15.59 15.99
CA HIS A 154 8.18 16.26 14.70
C HIS A 154 7.56 17.65 14.83
N ARG A 155 6.51 17.80 15.66
CA ARG A 155 5.92 19.12 15.94
C ARG A 155 6.97 20.06 16.55
N GLY A 156 7.75 19.59 17.52
CA GLY A 156 8.82 20.36 18.14
C GLY A 156 9.84 20.86 17.12
N ARG A 157 10.31 19.99 16.22
CA ARG A 157 11.25 20.34 15.14
C ARG A 157 10.68 21.41 14.19
N VAL A 158 9.41 21.30 13.79
CA VAL A 158 8.77 22.29 12.93
C VAL A 158 8.63 23.65 13.64
N ILE A 159 8.29 23.65 14.94
CA ILE A 159 8.20 24.89 15.73
C ILE A 159 9.59 25.53 15.87
N ALA A 160 10.62 24.74 16.19
CA ALA A 160 11.99 25.21 16.34
C ALA A 160 12.56 25.78 15.02
N ALA A 161 12.36 25.10 13.89
CA ALA A 161 12.79 25.57 12.58
C ALA A 161 12.17 26.93 12.20
N ARG A 162 10.95 27.20 12.68
CA ARG A 162 10.26 28.48 12.46
C ARG A 162 10.75 29.61 13.37
N ALA A 163 11.29 29.31 14.55
CA ALA A 163 11.73 30.31 15.50
C ALA A 163 12.87 31.20 14.97
N HIS A 164 13.64 30.67 14.01
CA HIS A 164 14.77 31.37 13.38
C HIS A 164 14.44 31.95 12.00
N GLN A 165 13.17 31.88 11.57
CA GLN A 165 12.78 32.34 10.25
C GLN A 165 12.42 33.85 10.25
N PRO A 166 12.88 34.63 9.26
CA PRO A 166 12.42 36.01 9.08
C PRO A 166 10.91 36.07 8.84
N ASP A 167 10.32 37.21 9.22
CA ASP A 167 8.90 37.48 8.96
C ASP A 167 8.61 37.49 7.46
N GLY A 168 7.45 36.94 7.11
CA GLY A 168 7.05 36.71 5.72
C GLY A 168 5.65 36.09 5.64
N SER A 169 5.13 35.99 4.43
CA SER A 169 3.85 35.35 4.15
C SER A 169 3.87 33.87 4.56
N TRP A 170 2.69 33.29 4.76
CA TRP A 170 2.56 31.86 5.05
C TRP A 170 3.13 30.98 3.92
N ALA A 171 3.10 31.45 2.66
CA ALA A 171 3.66 30.73 1.53
C ALA A 171 5.19 30.67 1.60
N GLU A 172 5.85 31.79 1.89
CA GLU A 172 7.32 31.84 2.06
C GLU A 172 7.78 31.00 3.25
N ARG A 173 6.98 30.99 4.33
CA ARG A 173 7.20 30.10 5.49
C ARG A 173 7.09 28.62 5.14
N ALA A 174 6.11 28.26 4.32
CA ALA A 174 5.96 26.89 3.84
C ALA A 174 7.11 26.46 2.92
N GLU A 175 7.53 27.32 1.98
CA GLU A 175 8.65 27.01 1.08
C GLU A 175 9.97 26.89 1.82
N HIS A 176 10.22 27.68 2.86
CA HIS A 176 11.39 27.51 3.71
C HIS A 176 11.44 26.12 4.36
N LEU A 177 10.35 25.68 4.99
CA LEU A 177 10.27 24.34 5.59
C LEU A 177 10.45 23.23 4.54
N ASN A 178 9.83 23.40 3.37
CA ASN A 178 9.99 22.47 2.26
C ASN A 178 11.45 22.42 1.76
N GLY A 179 12.14 23.56 1.70
CA GLY A 179 13.56 23.68 1.32
C GLY A 179 14.51 23.01 2.33
N LEU A 180 14.12 22.97 3.62
CA LEU A 180 14.83 22.21 4.66
C LEU A 180 14.51 20.70 4.63
N GLY A 181 13.65 20.23 3.73
CA GLY A 181 13.15 18.86 3.73
C GLY A 181 12.23 18.52 4.91
N LEU A 182 11.81 19.53 5.70
CA LEU A 182 10.88 19.36 6.81
C LEU A 182 9.45 19.36 6.27
N LEU A 183 9.02 18.22 5.71
CA LEU A 183 7.65 18.00 5.26
C LEU A 183 6.67 17.92 6.44
N THR A 184 5.36 17.87 6.17
CA THR A 184 4.37 17.54 7.21
C THR A 184 4.63 16.14 7.78
N HIS A 185 4.12 15.84 8.98
CA HIS A 185 4.23 14.50 9.57
C HIS A 185 3.74 13.38 8.64
N GLY A 186 2.74 13.68 7.79
CA GLY A 186 2.22 12.72 6.81
C GLY A 186 3.00 12.63 5.49
N GLY A 187 4.15 13.31 5.37
CA GLY A 187 5.01 13.33 4.18
C GLY A 187 4.60 14.31 3.08
N LYS A 188 3.54 15.11 3.28
CA LYS A 188 3.13 16.13 2.30
C LYS A 188 3.96 17.40 2.42
N ARG A 189 4.16 18.13 1.31
CA ARG A 189 4.69 19.49 1.33
C ARG A 189 3.81 20.43 2.15
N TRP A 190 4.45 21.39 2.80
CA TRP A 190 3.75 22.51 3.41
C TRP A 190 3.18 23.42 2.32
N THR A 191 1.99 23.94 2.58
CA THR A 191 1.37 25.06 1.90
C THR A 191 1.10 26.14 2.93
N GLY A 192 0.92 27.40 2.49
CA GLY A 192 0.64 28.47 3.45
C GLY A 192 -0.61 28.18 4.31
N ASP A 193 -1.64 27.58 3.73
CA ASP A 193 -2.86 27.24 4.46
C ASP A 193 -2.67 26.10 5.47
N ASN A 194 -2.03 24.99 5.07
CA ASN A 194 -1.84 23.86 6.00
C ASN A 194 -0.85 24.20 7.12
N LEU A 195 0.14 25.05 6.85
CA LEU A 195 1.08 25.55 7.85
C LEU A 195 0.39 26.48 8.83
N ARG A 196 -0.42 27.43 8.35
CA ARG A 196 -1.22 28.31 9.21
C ARG A 196 -2.11 27.49 10.16
N LYS A 197 -2.84 26.50 9.64
CA LYS A 197 -3.69 25.61 10.44
C LYS A 197 -2.89 24.84 11.49
N PHE A 198 -1.73 24.31 11.12
CA PHE A 198 -0.84 23.62 12.04
C PHE A 198 -0.41 24.54 13.20
N VAL A 199 0.01 25.78 12.89
CA VAL A 199 0.43 26.75 13.90
C VAL A 199 -0.73 27.12 14.82
N SER A 200 -1.90 27.44 14.27
CA SER A 200 -3.09 27.75 15.06
C SER A 200 -3.48 26.60 16.00
N ALA A 201 -3.35 25.35 15.54
CA ALA A 201 -3.62 24.18 16.38
C ALA A 201 -2.54 23.97 17.46
N ALA A 202 -1.26 24.22 17.14
CA ALA A 202 -0.17 24.11 18.10
C ALA A 202 -0.27 25.18 19.21
N SER A 203 -0.61 26.42 18.87
CA SER A 203 -0.81 27.49 19.84
C SER A 203 -1.97 27.22 20.80
N LYS A 204 -3.07 26.61 20.33
CA LYS A 204 -4.20 26.21 21.19
C LYS A 204 -3.89 25.07 22.15
N LYS A 205 -2.83 24.30 21.88
CA LYS A 205 -2.42 23.15 22.71
C LYS A 205 -1.35 23.50 23.74
N ALA A 206 -0.80 24.71 23.66
CA ALA A 206 0.21 25.26 24.57
C ALA A 206 -0.41 26.18 25.65
N ILE A 207 -1.73 26.39 25.61
CA ILE A 207 -2.57 27.04 26.62
C ILE A 207 -3.35 25.93 27.30
#